data_AF-A0A821YHX3-F1
#
_entry.id   AF-A0A821YHX3-F1
#
_cell.length_a   1.000
_cell.length_b   1.000
_cell.length_c   1.000
_cell.angle_alpha   90.00
_cell.angle_beta   90.00
_cell.angle_gamma   90.00
#
_symmetry.space_group_name_H-M   'P 1'
#
loop_
_entity.id
_entity.type
_entity.pdbx_description
1 polymer ?
#
loop_
_entity_poly.entity_id
_entity_poly.type
_entity_poly.pdbx_seq_one_letter_code
_entity_poly.pdbx_strand_id
1 'polypeptide(L)'
;YPHRIPRNNTIFKQYSDHLLDYLNQSYLTPLSYKDQLKSLERAQILGSIRRTIKKMNLIIRVTDKGNNFYIGSAGEFEEKAEKFFSDTNAFIELSSN
;
A
#
# COMPACT_ATOMS: atom_id res chain seq x y z
N TYR A 1 23.29 -47.74 16.74
CA TYR A 1 24.24 -47.17 15.77
C TYR A 1 23.61 -45.95 15.13
N PRO A 2 24.18 -44.73 15.25
CA PRO A 2 23.59 -43.58 14.59
C PRO A 2 23.85 -43.70 13.08
N HIS A 3 22.78 -43.63 12.29
CA HIS A 3 22.87 -43.56 10.84
C HIS A 3 23.57 -42.27 10.45
N ARG A 4 24.87 -42.35 10.13
CA ARG A 4 25.62 -41.23 9.57
C ARG A 4 25.25 -41.10 8.09
N ILE A 5 24.51 -40.06 7.78
CA ILE A 5 24.30 -39.64 6.40
C ILE A 5 25.64 -39.14 5.86
N PRO A 6 26.15 -39.70 4.75
CA PRO A 6 27.41 -39.27 4.17
C PRO A 6 27.31 -37.79 3.75
N ARG A 7 28.27 -36.97 4.17
CA ARG A 7 28.37 -35.55 3.74
C ARG A 7 28.50 -35.39 2.22
N ASN A 8 28.96 -36.44 1.54
CA ASN A 8 29.17 -36.45 0.10
C ASN A 8 27.98 -37.05 -0.65
N ASN A 9 26.84 -37.24 0.02
CA ASN A 9 25.64 -37.75 -0.62
C ASN A 9 25.13 -36.71 -1.63
N THR A 10 25.18 -37.09 -2.90
CA THR A 10 24.84 -36.27 -4.06
C THR A 10 23.42 -35.70 -3.99
N ILE A 11 22.49 -36.40 -3.33
CA ILE A 11 21.10 -35.96 -3.15
C ILE A 11 21.05 -34.69 -2.29
N PHE A 12 21.84 -34.60 -1.22
CA PHE A 12 21.87 -33.41 -0.36
C PHE A 12 22.49 -32.22 -1.07
N LYS A 13 23.51 -32.47 -1.90
CA LYS A 13 24.13 -31.43 -2.71
C LYS A 13 23.14 -30.87 -3.73
N GLN A 14 22.48 -31.76 -4.49
CA GLN A 14 21.44 -31.36 -5.45
C GLN A 14 20.31 -30.58 -4.77
N TYR A 15 19.79 -31.07 -3.64
CA TYR A 15 18.74 -30.34 -2.92
C TYR A 15 19.20 -28.95 -2.46
N SER A 16 20.43 -28.83 -1.95
CA SER A 16 21.01 -27.55 -1.55
C SER A 16 21.14 -26.58 -2.73
N ASP A 17 21.58 -27.06 -3.90
CA ASP A 17 21.73 -26.25 -5.10
C ASP A 17 20.36 -25.76 -5.59
N HIS A 18 19.35 -26.63 -5.62
CA HIS A 18 17.98 -26.25 -5.98
C HIS A 18 17.36 -25.24 -5.00
N LEU A 19 17.60 -25.39 -3.70
CA LEU A 19 17.14 -24.45 -2.68
C LEU A 19 17.79 -23.08 -2.89
N LEU A 20 19.10 -23.06 -3.16
CA LEU A 20 19.85 -21.83 -3.43
C LEU A 20 19.32 -21.13 -4.69
N ASP A 21 19.09 -21.86 -5.77
CA ASP A 21 18.52 -21.31 -7.00
C ASP A 21 17.12 -20.72 -6.78
N TYR A 22 16.26 -21.42 -6.03
CA TYR A 22 14.93 -20.93 -5.69
C TYR A 22 14.96 -19.65 -4.86
N LEU A 23 15.85 -19.60 -3.85
CA LEU A 23 16.03 -18.42 -3.01
C LEU A 23 16.59 -17.24 -3.82
N ASN A 24 17.56 -17.49 -4.70
CA ASN A 24 18.10 -16.48 -5.59
C ASN A 24 17.02 -15.92 -6.51
N GLN A 25 16.20 -16.78 -7.11
CA GLN A 25 15.11 -16.36 -7.98
C GLN A 25 14.04 -15.56 -7.23
N SER A 26 13.73 -15.96 -6.00
CA SER A 26 12.63 -15.36 -5.23
C SER A 26 13.02 -14.03 -4.56
N TYR A 27 14.25 -13.90 -4.09
CA TYR A 27 14.66 -12.76 -3.25
C TYR A 27 15.79 -11.92 -3.84
N LEU A 28 16.60 -12.50 -4.72
CA LEU A 28 17.78 -11.82 -5.28
C LEU A 28 17.62 -11.48 -6.77
N THR A 29 16.54 -11.88 -7.42
CA THR A 29 16.24 -11.43 -8.77
C THR A 29 15.95 -9.93 -8.74
N PRO A 30 16.77 -9.10 -9.40
CA PRO A 30 16.51 -7.68 -9.47
C PRO A 30 15.20 -7.44 -10.22
N LEU A 31 14.43 -6.44 -9.76
CA LEU A 31 13.25 -5.98 -10.48
C LEU A 31 13.60 -5.71 -11.95
N SER A 32 12.70 -6.06 -12.87
CA SER A 32 12.92 -5.77 -14.28
C SER A 32 13.13 -4.26 -14.47
N TYR A 33 13.98 -3.85 -15.41
CA TYR A 33 14.24 -2.43 -15.70
C TYR A 33 12.94 -1.65 -15.96
N LYS A 34 11.97 -2.30 -16.61
CA LYS A 34 10.63 -1.75 -16.87
C LYS A 34 9.86 -1.46 -15.58
N ASP A 35 9.92 -2.36 -14.61
CA ASP A 35 9.23 -2.18 -13.32
C ASP A 35 9.91 -1.15 -12.44
N GLN A 36 11.25 -1.04 -12.54
CA GLN A 36 12.00 0.03 -11.88
C GLN A 36 11.58 1.40 -12.42
N LEU A 37 11.53 1.57 -13.75
CA LEU A 37 11.08 2.82 -14.37
C LEU A 37 9.64 3.19 -13.98
N LYS A 38 8.71 2.24 -14.06
CA LYS A 38 7.32 2.45 -13.63
C LYS A 38 7.22 2.86 -12.16
N SER A 39 8.04 2.25 -11.31
CA SER A 39 8.06 2.57 -9.88
C SER A 39 8.57 4.00 -9.64
N LEU A 40 9.61 4.40 -10.38
CA LEU A 40 10.15 5.76 -10.32
C LEU A 40 9.11 6.80 -10.77
N GLU A 41 8.45 6.57 -11.91
CA GLU A 41 7.39 7.45 -12.42
C GLU A 41 6.25 7.60 -11.40
N ARG A 42 5.78 6.49 -10.82
CA ARG A 42 4.75 6.51 -9.77
C ARG A 42 5.20 7.29 -8.54
N ALA A 43 6.45 7.12 -8.11
CA ALA A 43 7.00 7.85 -6.98
C ALA A 43 7.06 9.36 -7.25
N GLN A 44 7.42 9.76 -8.46
CA GLN A 44 7.44 11.17 -8.88
C GLN A 44 6.03 11.78 -8.91
N ILE A 45 5.05 11.06 -9.45
CA ILE A 45 3.64 11.47 -9.46
C ILE A 45 3.13 11.64 -8.03
N LEU A 46 3.35 10.66 -7.15
CA LEU A 46 2.96 10.74 -5.74
C LEU A 46 3.65 11.91 -5.03
N GLY A 47 4.93 12.14 -5.31
CA GLY A 47 5.67 13.29 -4.78
C GLY A 47 5.12 14.63 -5.28
N SER A 48 4.63 14.70 -6.52
CA SER A 48 3.95 15.89 -7.05
C SER A 48 2.62 16.13 -6.36
N ILE A 49 1.77 15.09 -6.25
CA ILE A 49 0.48 15.15 -5.57
C ILE A 49 0.64 15.64 -4.14
N ARG A 50 1.57 15.05 -3.37
CA ARG A 50 1.85 15.45 -1.98
C ARG A 50 2.28 16.91 -1.86
N ARG A 51 3.13 17.39 -2.79
CA ARG A 51 3.56 18.79 -2.82
C ARG A 51 2.37 19.72 -3.09
N THR A 52 1.50 19.39 -4.04
CA THR A 52 0.30 20.17 -4.34
C THR A 52 -0.64 20.24 -3.15
N ILE A 53 -0.94 19.10 -2.52
CA ILE A 53 -1.78 19.02 -1.33
C ILE A 53 -1.24 19.94 -0.23
N LYS A 54 0.07 19.85 0.07
CA LYS A 54 0.70 20.68 1.08
C LYS A 54 0.67 22.18 0.72
N LYS A 55 0.98 22.52 -0.54
CA LYS A 55 1.02 23.91 -1.01
C LYS A 55 -0.37 24.57 -0.95
N MET A 56 -1.41 23.82 -1.27
CA MET A 56 -2.79 24.31 -1.34
C MET A 56 -3.59 24.05 -0.06
N ASN A 57 -2.95 23.53 1.00
CA ASN A 57 -3.58 23.14 2.26
C ASN A 57 -4.84 22.26 2.08
N LEU A 58 -4.74 21.29 1.17
CA LEU A 58 -5.83 20.37 0.87
C LEU A 58 -5.80 19.17 1.82
N ILE A 59 -6.94 18.54 2.00
CA ILE A 59 -7.11 17.26 2.68
C ILE A 59 -7.63 16.21 1.70
N ILE A 60 -7.30 14.95 1.97
CA ILE A 60 -7.91 13.80 1.33
C ILE A 60 -8.70 13.04 2.40
N ARG A 61 -9.99 12.82 2.16
CA ARG A 61 -10.84 11.99 3.04
C ARG A 61 -11.60 10.95 2.24
N VAL A 62 -11.80 9.78 2.84
CA VAL A 62 -12.69 8.75 2.29
C VAL A 62 -14.13 9.22 2.49
N THR A 63 -14.99 9.04 1.49
CA THR A 63 -16.41 9.33 1.60
C THR A 63 -17.21 8.06 1.87
N ASP A 64 -18.24 8.16 2.71
CA ASP A 64 -19.02 7.01 3.20
C ASP A 64 -19.81 6.29 2.09
N LYS A 65 -20.09 6.99 0.98
CA LYS A 65 -20.85 6.48 -0.16
C LYS A 65 -19.96 6.35 -1.39
N GLY A 66 -19.50 5.12 -1.63
CA GLY A 66 -18.70 4.75 -2.81
C GLY A 66 -17.21 5.00 -2.60
N ASN A 67 -16.38 4.23 -3.30
CA ASN A 67 -14.91 4.27 -3.30
C ASN A 67 -14.32 5.60 -3.85
N ASN A 68 -14.90 6.72 -3.47
CA ASN A 68 -14.54 8.07 -3.85
C ASN A 68 -13.76 8.72 -2.70
N PHE A 69 -12.84 9.60 -3.08
CA PHE A 69 -12.11 10.43 -2.14
C PHE A 69 -12.54 11.87 -2.33
N TYR A 70 -12.83 12.54 -1.23
CA TYR A 70 -12.91 13.99 -1.21
C TYR A 70 -11.48 14.55 -1.27
N ILE A 71 -11.25 15.52 -2.16
CA ILE A 71 -10.03 16.31 -2.23
C ILE A 71 -10.42 17.78 -2.27
N GLY A 72 -10.05 18.54 -1.26
CA GLY A 72 -10.41 19.95 -1.12
C GLY A 72 -9.90 20.54 0.20
N SER A 73 -10.34 21.73 0.57
CA SER A 73 -9.94 22.33 1.85
C SER A 73 -10.69 21.68 3.02
N ALA A 74 -10.12 21.76 4.22
CA ALA A 74 -10.80 21.23 5.42
C ALA A 74 -12.10 21.97 5.73
N GLY A 75 -12.10 23.30 5.59
CA GLY A 75 -13.29 24.12 5.85
C GLY A 75 -14.43 23.84 4.86
N GLU A 76 -14.13 23.70 3.57
CA GLU A 76 -15.16 23.32 2.58
C GLU A 76 -15.75 21.93 2.84
N PHE A 77 -14.95 21.01 3.38
CA PHE A 77 -15.45 19.70 3.76
C PHE A 77 -16.43 19.80 4.93
N GLU A 78 -16.06 20.55 5.97
CA GLU A 78 -16.89 20.75 7.16
C GLU A 78 -18.22 21.44 6.81
N GLU A 79 -18.17 22.50 6.01
CA GLU A 79 -19.38 23.21 5.54
C GLU A 79 -20.31 22.28 4.74
N LYS A 80 -19.76 21.46 3.85
CA LYS A 80 -20.55 20.47 3.09
C LYS A 80 -21.13 19.38 3.99
N ALA A 81 -20.38 18.94 4.99
CA ALA A 81 -20.84 17.96 5.96
C ALA A 81 -21.99 18.55 6.79
N GLU A 82 -21.82 19.74 7.35
CA GLU A 82 -22.85 20.47 8.10
C GLU A 82 -24.12 20.69 7.28
N LYS A 83 -23.98 21.12 6.02
CA LYS A 83 -25.11 21.29 5.12
C LYS A 83 -25.82 19.97 4.86
N PHE A 84 -25.07 18.91 4.57
CA PHE A 84 -25.65 17.58 4.39
C PHE A 84 -26.40 17.13 5.65
N PHE A 85 -25.86 17.39 6.85
CA PHE A 85 -26.53 17.07 8.11
C PHE A 85 -27.84 17.85 8.27
N SER A 86 -27.83 19.16 8.01
CA SER A 86 -29.03 20.00 8.06
C SER A 86 -30.09 19.54 7.07
N ASP A 87 -29.69 19.14 5.86
CA ASP A 87 -30.62 18.74 4.80
C ASP A 87 -31.20 17.33 5.01
N THR A 88 -30.51 16.46 5.76
CA THR A 88 -30.86 15.03 5.84
C THR A 88 -31.20 14.53 7.25
N ASN A 89 -31.09 15.35 8.30
CA ASN A 89 -31.25 14.93 9.70
C ASN A 89 -30.41 13.68 10.05
N ALA A 90 -29.23 13.51 9.44
CA ALA A 90 -28.50 12.24 9.42
C ALA A 90 -27.71 11.90 10.71
N PHE A 91 -28.04 12.48 11.86
CA PHE A 91 -27.59 11.97 13.16
C PHE A 91 -28.78 11.75 14.09
N ILE A 92 -29.17 10.49 14.25
CA ILE A 92 -29.53 10.02 15.59
C ILE A 92 -28.18 9.89 16.30
N GLU A 93 -27.86 10.86 17.13
CA GLU A 93 -26.80 10.71 18.13
C GLU A 93 -27.11 9.41 18.89
N LEU A 94 -26.24 8.40 18.78
CA LEU A 94 -26.29 7.24 19.66
C LEU A 94 -25.92 7.71 21.06
N SER A 95 -26.87 8.33 21.73
CA SER A 95 -26.78 8.71 23.13
C SER A 95 -26.70 7.41 23.94
N SER A 96 -25.59 7.28 24.67
CA SER A 96 -25.29 6.32 25.74
C SER A 96 -25.04 4.84 25.42
N ASN A 97 -23.87 4.37 25.86
CA ASN A 97 -23.75 3.13 26.65
C ASN A 97 -23.36 3.55 28.07
#